data_AF-A0AAW2YYZ8-F1
#
_entry.id   AF-A0AAW2YYZ8-F1
#
_cell.length_a   1.000
_cell.length_b   1.000
_cell.length_c   1.000
_cell.angle_alpha   90.00
_cell.angle_beta   90.00
_cell.angle_gamma   90.00
#
_symmetry.space_group_name_H-M   'P 1'
#
loop_
_entity.id
_entity.type
_entity.pdbx_description
1 polymer ?
#
loop_
_entity_poly.entity_id
_entity_poly.type
_entity_poly.pdbx_seq_one_letter_code
_entity_poly.pdbx_strand_id
1 'polypeptide(L)'
;MVKAWDAYILTGMYIIGSATFISGATLFHPKLVSRPNCYEAGVSMFITGSAFFLIASIYEWCSNLKAQITSNDKTQPSEEKEELLRNPDEPQRNNFMKYVLNVFLTRGTLSVLINLFFLVGSVMYWPTINQGIVGNWLYRVGSTLTSLSNIYALIRCLIPPYKSTKSVVMVAIFHILFALGGLEFFAGGFCFLFHKDEVGSILWAVGSFFFLLGSCELLIM
;
A
#
# COMPACT_ATOMS: atom_id res chain seq x y z
N MET A 1 3.27 -1.55 -17.56
CA MET A 1 4.60 -1.17 -17.06
C MET A 1 4.54 0.31 -16.76
N VAL A 2 4.67 0.65 -15.48
CA VAL A 2 4.64 2.03 -15.01
C VAL A 2 5.82 2.76 -15.66
N LYS A 3 5.61 3.94 -16.26
CA LYS A 3 6.75 4.69 -16.81
C LYS A 3 7.64 5.12 -15.65
N ALA A 4 8.94 5.27 -15.85
CA ALA A 4 9.85 5.70 -14.79
C ALA A 4 9.35 6.98 -14.07
N TRP A 5 8.79 7.92 -14.84
CA TRP A 5 8.17 9.13 -14.29
C TRP A 5 6.99 8.86 -13.35
N ASP A 6 6.12 7.93 -13.72
CA ASP A 6 4.95 7.53 -12.93
C ASP A 6 5.41 6.85 -11.62
N ALA A 7 6.51 6.10 -11.65
CA ALA A 7 7.11 5.48 -10.47
C ALA A 7 7.64 6.54 -9.48
N TYR A 8 8.35 7.58 -9.96
CA TYR A 8 8.80 8.67 -9.10
C TYR A 8 7.64 9.44 -8.45
N ILE A 9 6.56 9.70 -9.20
CA ILE A 9 5.37 10.36 -8.66
C ILE A 9 4.75 9.50 -7.55
N LEU A 10 4.54 8.22 -7.81
CA LEU A 10 3.97 7.29 -6.84
C LEU A 10 4.84 7.22 -5.58
N THR A 11 6.16 7.01 -5.72
CA THR A 11 7.09 7.01 -4.59
C THR A 11 7.03 8.32 -3.81
N GLY A 12 6.99 9.47 -4.48
CA GLY A 12 6.87 10.77 -3.83
C GLY A 12 5.59 10.89 -3.00
N MET A 13 4.45 10.46 -3.54
CA MET A 13 3.18 10.46 -2.82
C MET A 13 3.21 9.54 -1.59
N TYR A 14 3.77 8.33 -1.73
CA TYR A 14 3.92 7.40 -0.61
C TYR A 14 4.88 7.96 0.46
N ILE A 15 6.01 8.58 0.07
CA ILE A 15 6.95 9.21 1.02
C ILE A 15 6.27 10.33 1.80
N ILE A 16 5.54 11.23 1.13
CA ILE A 16 4.82 12.32 1.78
C ILE A 16 3.74 11.75 2.72
N GLY A 17 3.03 10.71 2.28
CA GLY A 17 2.05 9.98 3.10
C GLY A 17 2.67 9.41 4.38
N SER A 18 3.79 8.72 4.27
CA SER A 18 4.50 8.15 5.43
C SER A 18 5.06 9.23 6.35
N ALA A 19 5.66 10.29 5.80
CA ALA A 19 6.23 11.38 6.60
C ALA A 19 5.15 12.14 7.40
N THR A 20 4.00 12.38 6.79
CA THR A 20 2.84 12.99 7.49
C THR A 20 2.28 12.05 8.55
N PHE A 21 2.23 10.73 8.32
CA PHE A 21 1.86 9.76 9.35
C PHE A 21 2.81 9.73 10.54
N ILE A 22 4.13 9.71 10.29
CA ILE A 22 5.15 9.76 11.36
C ILE A 22 4.98 11.05 12.17
N SER A 23 4.79 12.18 11.48
CA SER A 23 4.57 13.47 12.13
C SER A 23 3.27 13.48 12.94
N GLY A 24 2.18 12.92 12.41
CA GLY A 24 0.91 12.75 13.11
C GLY A 24 1.08 11.90 14.36
N ALA A 25 1.70 10.73 14.26
CA ALA A 25 1.96 9.84 15.40
C ALA A 25 2.80 10.52 16.49
N THR A 26 3.80 11.33 16.09
CA THR A 26 4.62 12.12 17.01
C THR A 26 3.79 13.14 17.79
N LEU A 27 2.82 13.79 17.14
CA LEU A 27 1.92 14.75 17.78
C LEU A 27 0.93 14.12 18.77
N PHE A 28 0.67 12.82 18.64
CA PHE A 28 -0.14 12.03 19.58
C PHE A 28 0.66 11.51 20.78
N HIS A 29 1.98 11.65 20.78
CA HIS A 29 2.81 11.11 21.85
C HIS A 29 2.75 12.01 23.11
N PRO A 30 2.26 11.50 24.25
CA PRO A 30 1.94 12.33 25.43
C PRO A 30 3.15 13.03 26.06
N LYS A 31 4.36 12.48 25.89
CA LYS A 31 5.61 13.09 26.40
C LYS A 31 6.24 14.12 25.46
N LEU A 32 5.94 14.07 24.16
CA LEU A 32 6.54 14.97 23.17
C LEU A 32 5.74 16.25 23.00
N VAL A 33 4.44 16.18 23.29
CA VAL A 33 3.51 17.27 23.05
C VAL A 33 2.56 17.41 24.23
N SER A 34 2.60 18.58 24.88
CA SER A 34 1.79 18.89 26.07
C SER A 34 0.59 19.80 25.80
N ARG A 35 0.43 20.29 24.55
CA ARG A 35 -0.62 21.25 24.20
C ARG A 35 -1.86 20.55 23.64
N PRO A 36 -3.08 20.91 24.12
CA PRO A 36 -4.33 20.24 23.70
C PRO A 36 -4.62 20.39 22.20
N ASN A 37 -4.25 21.53 21.58
CA ASN A 37 -4.51 21.80 20.16
C ASN A 37 -3.66 20.95 19.20
N CYS A 38 -2.63 20.27 19.70
CA CYS A 38 -1.78 19.44 18.84
C CYS A 38 -2.45 18.14 18.42
N TYR A 39 -3.50 17.71 19.12
CA TYR A 39 -4.32 16.58 18.71
C TYR A 39 -4.94 16.82 17.32
N GLU A 40 -5.54 18.00 17.11
CA GLU A 40 -6.13 18.41 15.83
C GLU A 40 -5.11 18.45 14.70
N ALA A 41 -3.92 18.97 14.99
CA ALA A 41 -2.80 18.95 14.04
C ALA A 41 -2.38 17.51 13.70
N GLY A 42 -2.31 16.62 14.69
CA GLY A 42 -2.01 15.21 14.48
C GLY A 42 -3.04 14.51 13.59
N VAL A 43 -4.34 14.72 13.86
CA VAL A 43 -5.43 14.17 13.04
C VAL A 43 -5.36 14.72 11.61
N SER A 44 -5.11 16.02 11.45
CA SER A 44 -4.95 16.66 10.14
C SER A 44 -3.80 16.03 9.34
N MET A 45 -2.69 15.70 10.00
CA MET A 45 -1.56 15.01 9.37
C MET A 45 -1.93 13.59 8.93
N PHE A 46 -2.68 12.83 9.74
CA PHE A 46 -3.16 11.51 9.34
C PHE A 46 -4.15 11.54 8.17
N ILE A 47 -5.07 12.51 8.16
CA ILE A 47 -5.99 12.71 7.03
C ILE A 47 -5.19 13.02 5.76
N THR A 48 -4.25 13.97 5.85
CA THR A 48 -3.40 14.37 4.72
C THR A 48 -2.62 13.18 4.17
N GLY A 49 -1.94 12.43 5.04
CA GLY A 49 -1.17 11.27 4.61
C GLY A 49 -2.03 10.18 3.98
N SER A 50 -3.21 9.94 4.54
CA SER A 50 -4.15 8.94 4.03
C SER A 50 -4.71 9.33 2.66
N ALA A 51 -4.93 10.63 2.43
CA ALA A 51 -5.32 11.15 1.13
C ALA A 51 -4.22 10.93 0.09
N PHE A 52 -2.94 11.20 0.43
CA PHE A 52 -1.82 10.93 -0.47
C PHE A 52 -1.70 9.43 -0.80
N PHE A 53 -1.82 8.55 0.19
CA PHE A 53 -1.82 7.11 -0.03
C PHE A 53 -2.99 6.66 -0.93
N LEU A 54 -4.20 7.18 -0.70
CA LEU A 54 -5.35 6.85 -1.52
C LEU A 54 -5.19 7.31 -2.97
N ILE A 55 -4.71 8.54 -3.18
CA ILE A 55 -4.45 9.08 -4.53
C ILE A 55 -3.40 8.21 -5.24
N ALA A 56 -2.32 7.84 -4.56
CA ALA A 56 -1.29 6.96 -5.11
C ALA A 56 -1.87 5.60 -5.52
N SER A 57 -2.67 4.97 -4.65
CA SER A 57 -3.31 3.68 -4.97
C SER A 57 -4.30 3.75 -6.12
N ILE A 58 -5.10 4.82 -6.21
CA ILE A 58 -6.04 5.01 -7.33
C ILE A 58 -5.25 5.19 -8.62
N TYR A 59 -4.17 5.97 -8.61
CA TYR A 59 -3.32 6.18 -9.78
C TYR A 59 -2.68 4.85 -10.24
N GLU A 60 -2.11 4.08 -9.32
CA GLU A 60 -1.52 2.77 -9.60
C GLU A 60 -2.57 1.80 -10.15
N TRP A 61 -3.74 1.74 -9.52
CA TRP A 61 -4.86 0.90 -9.96
C TRP A 61 -5.33 1.25 -11.37
N CYS A 62 -5.52 2.54 -11.68
CA CYS A 62 -5.87 3.03 -13.01
C CYS A 62 -4.82 2.66 -14.06
N SER A 63 -3.53 2.77 -13.72
CA SER A 63 -2.42 2.40 -14.62
C SER A 63 -2.44 0.90 -14.94
N ASN A 64 -2.64 0.06 -13.92
CA ASN A 64 -2.75 -1.39 -14.08
C ASN A 64 -3.99 -1.81 -14.87
N LEU A 65 -5.14 -1.18 -14.61
CA LEU A 65 -6.38 -1.41 -15.36
C LEU A 65 -6.22 -1.05 -16.83
N LYS A 66 -5.62 0.11 -17.13
CA LYS A 66 -5.33 0.52 -18.51
C LYS A 66 -4.42 -0.48 -19.22
N ALA A 67 -3.36 -0.94 -18.55
CA ALA A 67 -2.46 -1.94 -19.10
C ALA A 67 -3.19 -3.26 -19.41
N GLN A 68 -4.11 -3.68 -18.56
CA GLN A 68 -4.93 -4.86 -18.78
C GLN A 68 -5.88 -4.70 -19.97
N ILE A 69 -6.61 -3.58 -20.07
CA ILE A 69 -7.50 -3.29 -21.20
C ILE A 69 -6.71 -3.29 -22.51
N THR A 70 -5.58 -2.58 -22.57
CA THR A 70 -4.72 -2.55 -23.77
C THR A 70 -4.17 -3.93 -24.13
N SER A 71 -3.90 -4.80 -23.14
CA SER A 71 -3.45 -6.17 -23.41
C SER A 71 -4.57 -7.07 -23.97
N ASN A 72 -5.83 -6.78 -23.64
CA ASN A 72 -6.98 -7.51 -24.14
C ASN A 72 -7.41 -7.03 -25.52
N ASP A 73 -7.34 -5.72 -25.81
CA ASP A 73 -7.72 -5.17 -27.13
C ASP A 73 -6.81 -5.67 -28.26
N LYS A 74 -5.58 -6.10 -27.92
CA LYS A 74 -4.65 -6.73 -28.87
C LYS A 74 -5.01 -8.17 -29.24
N THR A 75 -6.22 -8.65 -29.00
CA THR A 75 -6.68 -9.94 -29.56
C THR A 75 -6.71 -9.92 -31.10
N GLN A 76 -5.54 -10.24 -31.66
CA GLN A 76 -5.14 -10.91 -32.90
C GLN A 76 -5.70 -10.41 -34.25
N PRO A 77 -4.93 -9.60 -35.00
CA PRO A 77 -4.84 -9.80 -36.45
C PRO A 77 -4.30 -11.20 -36.75
N SER A 78 -4.65 -11.76 -37.92
CA SER A 78 -4.29 -13.12 -38.36
C SER A 78 -2.79 -13.45 -38.30
N GLU A 79 -1.92 -12.44 -38.30
CA GLU A 79 -0.46 -12.56 -38.25
C GLU A 79 0.05 -13.11 -36.91
N GLU A 80 -0.60 -12.80 -35.78
CA GLU A 80 -0.15 -13.26 -34.45
C GLU A 80 -0.36 -14.78 -34.27
N LYS A 81 -1.35 -15.34 -34.96
CA LYS A 81 -1.59 -16.79 -35.01
C LYS A 81 -0.48 -17.51 -35.76
N GLU A 82 0.13 -16.86 -36.75
CA GLU A 82 1.27 -17.36 -37.53
C GLU A 82 2.58 -17.25 -36.74
N GLU A 83 2.74 -16.20 -35.93
CA GLU A 83 3.90 -16.01 -35.06
C GLU A 83 3.89 -16.97 -33.86
N LEU A 84 2.72 -17.22 -33.24
CA LEU A 84 2.54 -18.25 -32.21
C LEU A 84 2.87 -19.67 -32.71
N LEU A 85 2.67 -19.95 -34.00
CA LEU A 85 3.08 -21.21 -34.62
C LEU A 85 4.60 -21.29 -34.82
N ARG A 86 5.29 -20.15 -34.96
CA ARG A 86 6.76 -20.10 -35.07
C ARG A 86 7.46 -20.20 -33.73
N ASN A 87 6.81 -19.83 -32.63
CA ASN A 87 7.43 -19.79 -31.30
C ASN A 87 6.56 -20.46 -30.22
N PRO A 88 6.72 -21.79 -30.00
CA PRO A 88 5.83 -22.57 -29.13
C PRO A 88 5.88 -22.19 -27.64
N ASP A 89 6.89 -21.42 -27.20
CA ASP A 89 7.00 -20.91 -25.83
C ASP A 89 6.20 -19.61 -25.58
N GLU A 90 5.77 -18.92 -26.64
CA GLU A 90 5.04 -17.65 -26.57
C GLU A 90 3.64 -17.72 -25.93
N PRO A 91 2.83 -18.78 -26.13
CA PRO A 91 1.57 -18.97 -25.41
C PRO A 91 1.75 -19.00 -23.88
N GLN A 92 2.83 -19.60 -23.39
CA GLN A 92 3.12 -19.65 -21.95
C GLN A 92 3.44 -18.25 -21.41
N ARG A 93 4.22 -17.46 -22.16
CA ARG A 93 4.54 -16.07 -21.83
C ARG A 93 3.29 -15.19 -21.77
N ASN A 94 2.37 -15.32 -22.72
CA ASN A 94 1.14 -14.53 -22.75
C ASN A 94 0.20 -14.86 -21.58
N ASN A 95 0.03 -16.15 -21.27
CA ASN A 95 -0.76 -16.58 -20.11
C ASN A 95 -0.13 -16.10 -18.79
N PHE A 96 1.19 -16.14 -18.70
CA PHE A 96 1.93 -15.62 -17.55
C PHE A 96 1.72 -14.11 -17.38
N MET A 97 1.84 -13.31 -18.45
CA MET A 97 1.63 -11.86 -18.36
C MET A 97 0.20 -11.50 -17.95
N LYS A 98 -0.81 -12.20 -18.46
CA LYS A 98 -2.22 -12.02 -18.03
C LYS A 98 -2.39 -12.32 -16.55
N TYR A 99 -1.79 -13.40 -16.06
CA TYR A 99 -1.80 -13.76 -14.66
C TYR A 99 -1.15 -12.68 -13.78
N VAL A 100 0.01 -12.14 -14.19
CA VAL A 100 0.71 -11.07 -13.47
C VAL A 100 -0.15 -9.79 -13.40
N LEU A 101 -0.74 -9.38 -14.52
CA LEU A 101 -1.64 -8.22 -14.55
C LEU A 101 -2.84 -8.39 -13.61
N ASN A 102 -3.46 -9.57 -13.57
CA ASN A 102 -4.56 -9.86 -12.65
C ASN A 102 -4.14 -9.77 -11.17
N VAL A 103 -2.94 -10.22 -10.83
CA VAL A 103 -2.39 -10.10 -9.48
C VAL A 103 -2.20 -8.62 -9.12
N PHE A 104 -1.63 -7.81 -10.02
CA PHE A 104 -1.47 -6.37 -9.79
C PHE A 104 -2.79 -5.63 -9.68
N LEU A 105 -3.80 -5.95 -10.51
CA LEU A 105 -5.11 -5.32 -10.40
C LEU A 105 -5.81 -5.67 -9.09
N THR A 106 -5.74 -6.94 -8.68
CA THR A 106 -6.29 -7.40 -7.40
C THR A 106 -5.64 -6.66 -6.23
N ARG A 107 -4.30 -6.57 -6.21
CA ARG A 107 -3.55 -5.82 -5.19
C ARG A 107 -3.90 -4.33 -5.23
N GLY A 108 -3.94 -3.71 -6.40
CA GLY A 108 -4.31 -2.30 -6.54
C GLY A 108 -5.70 -2.02 -5.98
N THR A 109 -6.66 -2.93 -6.22
CA THR A 109 -8.02 -2.83 -5.70
C THR A 109 -8.04 -2.93 -4.17
N LEU A 110 -7.31 -3.90 -3.59
CA LEU A 110 -7.15 -4.01 -2.14
C LEU A 110 -6.48 -2.76 -1.56
N SER A 111 -5.44 -2.24 -2.21
CA SER A 111 -4.72 -1.04 -1.78
C SER A 111 -5.63 0.20 -1.73
N VAL A 112 -6.49 0.39 -2.74
CA VAL A 112 -7.51 1.46 -2.73
C VAL A 112 -8.47 1.29 -1.56
N LEU A 113 -8.99 0.09 -1.32
CA LEU A 113 -9.91 -0.18 -0.21
C LEU A 113 -9.25 0.05 1.16
N ILE A 114 -8.01 -0.42 1.34
CA ILE A 114 -7.20 -0.21 2.54
C ILE A 114 -7.04 1.28 2.82
N ASN A 115 -6.62 2.06 1.82
CA ASN A 115 -6.37 3.49 1.99
C ASN A 115 -7.66 4.30 2.14
N LEU A 116 -8.78 3.81 1.60
CA LEU A 116 -10.09 4.36 1.91
C LEU A 116 -10.45 4.13 3.39
N PHE A 117 -10.21 2.94 3.95
CA PHE A 117 -10.42 2.69 5.38
C PHE A 117 -9.53 3.56 6.26
N PHE A 118 -8.26 3.76 5.90
CA PHE A 118 -7.37 4.67 6.62
C PHE A 118 -7.83 6.13 6.53
N LEU A 119 -8.26 6.60 5.36
CA LEU A 119 -8.76 7.97 5.20
C LEU A 119 -10.03 8.21 6.00
N VAL A 120 -11.04 7.36 5.82
CA VAL A 120 -12.30 7.48 6.59
C VAL A 120 -12.02 7.32 8.08
N GLY A 121 -11.15 6.38 8.45
CA GLY A 121 -10.69 6.19 9.82
C GLY A 121 -10.08 7.45 10.41
N SER A 122 -9.19 8.12 9.67
CA SER A 122 -8.55 9.39 10.05
C SER A 122 -9.59 10.48 10.30
N VAL A 123 -10.57 10.60 9.40
CA VAL A 123 -11.64 11.61 9.50
C VAL A 123 -12.50 11.37 10.74
N MET A 124 -12.78 10.11 11.11
CA MET A 124 -13.60 9.80 12.29
C MET A 124 -12.96 10.21 13.63
N TYR A 125 -11.65 10.47 13.64
CA TYR A 125 -10.95 11.07 14.79
C TYR A 125 -11.07 12.58 14.89
N TRP A 126 -11.69 13.24 13.90
CA TRP A 126 -11.86 14.68 13.96
C TRP A 126 -12.73 15.08 15.15
N PRO A 127 -12.37 16.12 15.94
CA PRO A 127 -13.06 16.43 17.19
C PRO A 127 -14.56 16.69 17.05
N THR A 128 -15.00 17.32 15.95
CA THR A 128 -16.43 17.60 15.74
C THR A 128 -17.25 16.36 15.39
N ILE A 129 -16.61 15.27 14.92
CA ILE A 129 -17.27 14.00 14.62
C ILE A 129 -17.32 13.13 15.89
N ASN A 130 -16.24 13.10 16.68
CA ASN A 130 -16.14 12.38 17.94
C ASN A 130 -16.49 10.87 17.83
N GLN A 131 -16.09 10.22 16.72
CA GLN A 131 -16.31 8.79 16.46
C GLN A 131 -14.98 8.01 16.51
N GLY A 132 -14.11 8.34 17.46
CA GLY A 132 -12.77 7.74 17.57
C GLY A 132 -12.77 6.21 17.67
N ILE A 133 -13.83 5.60 18.23
CA ILE A 133 -14.01 4.14 18.27
C ILE A 133 -14.19 3.57 16.85
N VAL A 134 -15.03 4.20 16.02
CA VAL A 134 -15.24 3.82 14.62
C VAL A 134 -13.94 4.00 13.83
N GLY A 135 -13.27 5.14 14.03
CA GLY A 135 -11.95 5.40 13.45
C GLY A 135 -10.97 4.27 13.76
N ASN A 136 -10.82 3.92 15.04
CA ASN A 136 -9.99 2.80 15.51
C ASN A 136 -10.29 1.47 14.82
N TRP A 137 -11.57 1.14 14.61
CA TRP A 137 -11.95 -0.09 13.91
C TRP A 137 -11.59 -0.05 12.43
N LEU A 138 -11.83 1.06 11.74
CA LEU A 138 -11.47 1.22 10.34
C LEU A 138 -9.95 1.09 10.11
N TYR A 139 -9.12 1.70 10.98
CA TYR A 139 -7.67 1.52 10.94
C TYR A 139 -7.27 0.05 11.11
N ARG A 140 -7.87 -0.68 12.05
CA ARG A 140 -7.55 -2.10 12.28
C ARG A 140 -7.96 -3.01 11.13
N VAL A 141 -9.11 -2.74 10.51
CA VAL A 141 -9.54 -3.46 9.30
C VAL A 141 -8.57 -3.16 8.15
N GLY A 142 -8.24 -1.90 7.91
CA GLY A 142 -7.26 -1.48 6.90
C GLY A 142 -5.87 -2.09 7.12
N SER A 143 -5.38 -2.11 8.36
CA SER A 143 -4.08 -2.67 8.71
C SER A 143 -4.05 -4.20 8.57
N THR A 144 -5.13 -4.89 8.95
CA THR A 144 -5.27 -6.34 8.73
C THR A 144 -5.26 -6.67 7.24
N LEU A 145 -6.04 -5.94 6.44
CA LEU A 145 -6.07 -6.11 4.98
C LEU A 145 -4.71 -5.80 4.34
N THR A 146 -3.97 -4.82 4.87
CA THR A 146 -2.58 -4.54 4.45
C THR A 146 -1.70 -5.75 4.66
N SER A 147 -1.65 -6.31 5.86
CA SER A 147 -0.81 -7.48 6.15
C SER A 147 -1.19 -8.66 5.28
N LEU A 148 -2.49 -8.95 5.13
CA LEU A 148 -2.97 -10.02 4.27
C LEU A 148 -2.62 -9.80 2.79
N SER A 149 -2.78 -8.58 2.28
CA SER A 149 -2.43 -8.23 0.90
C SER A 149 -0.93 -8.40 0.63
N ASN A 150 -0.07 -8.04 1.57
CA ASN A 150 1.38 -8.19 1.42
C ASN A 150 1.85 -9.64 1.60
N ILE A 151 1.23 -10.41 2.49
CA ILE A 151 1.46 -11.86 2.59
C ILE A 151 1.05 -12.55 1.28
N TYR A 152 -0.12 -12.18 0.73
CA TYR A 152 -0.57 -12.66 -0.57
C TYR A 152 0.47 -12.33 -1.66
N ALA A 153 0.92 -11.08 -1.76
CA ALA A 153 1.94 -10.69 -2.74
C ALA A 153 3.25 -11.50 -2.57
N LEU A 154 3.73 -11.65 -1.33
CA LEU A 154 4.92 -12.43 -1.00
C LEU A 154 4.81 -13.89 -1.47
N ILE A 155 3.70 -14.57 -1.17
CA ILE A 155 3.45 -15.95 -1.62
C ILE A 155 3.54 -16.02 -3.16
N ARG A 156 3.01 -15.02 -3.85
CA ARG A 156 2.97 -14.99 -5.32
C ARG A 156 4.33 -14.69 -5.95
N CYS A 157 5.20 -13.94 -5.26
CA CYS A 157 6.60 -13.74 -5.67
C CYS A 157 7.43 -15.03 -5.55
N LEU A 158 7.08 -15.93 -4.64
CA LEU A 158 7.81 -17.17 -4.38
C LEU A 158 7.40 -18.35 -5.29
N ILE A 159 6.26 -18.27 -5.97
CA ILE A 159 5.79 -19.31 -6.89
C ILE A 159 6.50 -19.18 -8.25
N PRO A 160 7.13 -20.23 -8.81
CA PRO A 160 7.74 -20.22 -10.15
C PRO A 160 6.80 -19.66 -11.23
N PRO A 161 7.31 -18.96 -12.26
CA PRO A 161 8.60 -19.16 -12.93
C PRO A 161 9.70 -18.15 -12.53
N TYR A 162 9.53 -17.37 -11.45
CA TYR A 162 10.54 -16.42 -10.98
C TYR A 162 11.79 -17.17 -10.47
N LYS A 163 12.69 -17.57 -11.38
CA LYS A 163 14.01 -18.09 -11.00
C LYS A 163 14.74 -17.00 -10.20
N SER A 164 15.34 -17.42 -9.09
CA SER A 164 16.15 -16.63 -8.15
C SER A 164 16.97 -15.55 -8.84
N THR A 165 16.39 -14.37 -8.93
CA THR A 165 17.04 -13.15 -9.39
C THR A 165 17.04 -12.20 -8.21
N LYS A 166 18.11 -11.40 -8.07
CA LYS A 166 18.26 -10.43 -6.98
C LYS A 166 17.00 -9.56 -6.81
N SER A 167 16.30 -9.27 -7.91
CA SER A 167 15.04 -8.53 -7.93
C SER A 167 13.92 -9.20 -7.11
N VAL A 168 13.75 -10.53 -7.20
CA VAL A 168 12.71 -11.25 -6.45
C VAL A 168 12.94 -11.15 -4.95
N VAL A 169 14.20 -11.29 -4.52
CA VAL A 169 14.59 -11.15 -3.10
C VAL A 169 14.31 -9.73 -2.61
N MET A 170 14.67 -8.71 -3.40
CA MET A 170 14.39 -7.31 -3.05
C MET A 170 12.89 -7.03 -2.91
N VAL A 171 12.07 -7.48 -3.87
CA VAL A 171 10.61 -7.36 -3.82
C VAL A 171 10.03 -8.07 -2.60
N ALA A 172 10.52 -9.27 -2.29
CA ALA A 172 10.11 -10.01 -1.10
C ALA A 172 10.42 -9.24 0.20
N ILE A 173 11.61 -8.62 0.29
CA ILE A 173 11.99 -7.77 1.44
C ILE A 173 11.00 -6.61 1.60
N PHE A 174 10.63 -5.92 0.51
CA PHE A 174 9.67 -4.83 0.59
C PHE A 174 8.27 -5.29 1.04
N HIS A 175 7.78 -6.44 0.57
CA HIS A 175 6.53 -7.01 1.07
C HIS A 175 6.58 -7.39 2.55
N ILE A 176 7.72 -7.90 3.02
CA ILE A 176 7.92 -8.16 4.45
C ILE A 176 7.85 -6.86 5.24
N LEU A 177 8.52 -5.80 4.78
CA LEU A 177 8.47 -4.48 5.44
C LEU A 177 7.03 -3.94 5.50
N PHE A 178 6.28 -3.98 4.40
CA PHE A 178 4.88 -3.54 4.42
C PHE A 178 3.99 -4.41 5.32
N ALA A 179 4.20 -5.74 5.34
CA ALA A 179 3.45 -6.63 6.22
C ALA A 179 3.72 -6.33 7.71
N LEU A 180 4.99 -6.07 8.07
CA LEU A 180 5.39 -5.62 9.40
C LEU A 180 4.74 -4.27 9.73
N GLY A 181 4.76 -3.31 8.80
CA GLY A 181 4.07 -2.03 8.97
C GLY A 181 2.58 -2.18 9.28
N GLY A 182 1.88 -3.08 8.57
CA GLY A 182 0.48 -3.40 8.84
C GLY A 182 0.25 -4.03 10.23
N LEU A 183 1.15 -4.90 10.68
CA LEU A 183 1.08 -5.51 12.02
C LEU A 183 1.28 -4.47 13.13
N GLU A 184 2.23 -3.55 12.96
CA GLU A 184 2.50 -2.46 13.90
C GLU A 184 1.31 -1.49 13.99
N PHE A 185 0.68 -1.13 12.87
CA PHE A 185 -0.55 -0.33 12.89
C PHE A 185 -1.70 -1.05 13.60
N PHE A 186 -1.85 -2.35 13.38
CA PHE A 186 -2.85 -3.16 14.08
C PHE A 186 -2.60 -3.15 15.60
N ALA A 187 -1.37 -3.44 16.02
CA ALA A 187 -0.97 -3.48 17.42
C ALA A 187 -1.13 -2.11 18.10
N GLY A 188 -0.68 -1.03 17.45
CA GLY A 188 -0.83 0.31 18.00
C GLY A 188 -2.29 0.77 18.07
N GLY A 189 -3.12 0.40 17.08
CA GLY A 189 -4.57 0.61 17.14
C GLY A 189 -5.22 -0.12 18.32
N PHE A 190 -4.73 -1.31 18.66
CA PHE A 190 -5.15 -2.02 19.87
C PHE A 190 -4.69 -1.28 21.14
N CYS A 191 -3.45 -0.79 21.20
CA CYS A 191 -2.95 -0.02 22.34
C CYS A 191 -3.77 1.25 22.63
N PHE A 192 -4.20 1.98 21.60
CA PHE A 192 -5.04 3.17 21.78
C PHE A 192 -6.40 2.86 22.42
N LEU A 193 -6.99 1.68 22.17
CA LEU A 193 -8.23 1.27 22.83
C LEU A 193 -8.09 1.08 24.35
N PHE A 194 -6.90 0.71 24.81
CA PHE A 194 -6.62 0.50 26.23
C PHE A 194 -5.93 1.72 26.87
N HIS A 195 -6.05 2.90 26.26
CA HIS A 195 -5.44 4.15 26.73
C HIS A 195 -3.92 4.05 26.92
N LYS A 196 -3.25 3.24 26.09
CA LYS A 196 -1.78 3.11 26.07
C LYS A 196 -1.20 4.00 24.96
N ASP A 197 -1.46 5.30 25.03
CA ASP A 197 -1.18 6.25 23.95
C ASP A 197 0.32 6.36 23.62
N GLU A 198 1.18 6.28 24.64
CA GLU A 198 2.64 6.25 24.47
C GLU A 198 3.07 5.05 23.62
N VAL A 199 2.63 3.84 23.96
CA VAL A 199 2.98 2.64 23.20
C VAL A 199 2.34 2.66 21.81
N GLY A 200 1.05 3.05 21.72
CA GLY A 200 0.31 3.10 20.46
C GLY A 200 0.94 4.05 19.45
N SER A 201 1.34 5.24 19.88
CA SER A 201 2.00 6.23 19.01
C SER A 201 3.37 5.76 18.51
N ILE A 202 4.16 5.09 19.35
CA ILE A 202 5.45 4.50 18.94
C ILE A 202 5.23 3.41 17.88
N LEU A 203 4.30 2.47 18.11
CA LEU A 203 4.01 1.40 17.15
C LEU A 203 3.53 1.98 15.81
N TRP A 204 2.71 3.03 15.83
CA TRP A 204 2.31 3.72 14.60
C TRP A 204 3.47 4.42 13.89
N ALA A 205 4.37 5.08 14.62
CA ALA A 205 5.55 5.71 14.01
C ALA A 205 6.46 4.65 13.37
N VAL A 206 6.71 3.54 14.06
CA VAL A 206 7.52 2.41 13.55
C VAL A 206 6.85 1.77 12.33
N GLY A 207 5.54 1.52 12.38
CA GLY A 207 4.79 1.00 11.24
C GLY A 207 4.89 1.92 10.02
N SER A 208 4.71 3.23 10.22
CA SER A 208 4.85 4.24 9.17
C SER A 208 6.24 4.29 8.57
N PHE A 209 7.28 4.07 9.39
CA PHE A 209 8.66 3.97 8.93
C PHE A 209 8.91 2.72 8.07
N PHE A 210 8.32 1.57 8.42
CA PHE A 210 8.40 0.39 7.54
C PHE A 210 7.70 0.63 6.20
N PHE A 211 6.55 1.31 6.19
CA PHE A 211 5.90 1.73 4.95
C PHE A 211 6.77 2.69 4.13
N LEU A 212 7.45 3.64 4.79
CA LEU A 212 8.37 4.56 4.12
C LEU A 212 9.48 3.80 3.39
N LEU A 213 10.13 2.85 4.07
CA LEU A 213 11.16 2.00 3.46
C LEU A 213 10.59 1.10 2.36
N GLY A 214 9.40 0.53 2.59
CA GLY A 214 8.65 -0.25 1.62
C GLY A 214 8.39 0.51 0.32
N SER A 215 8.09 1.81 0.42
CA SER A 215 7.73 2.67 -0.72
C SER A 215 8.88 2.90 -1.71
N CYS A 216 10.11 2.62 -1.30
CA CYS A 216 11.28 2.61 -2.18
C CYS A 216 11.28 1.43 -3.17
N GLU A 217 10.40 0.42 -2.99
CA GLU A 217 10.19 -0.70 -3.93
C GLU A 217 10.01 -0.20 -5.36
N LEU A 218 9.20 0.85 -5.53
CA LEU A 218 8.85 1.42 -6.84
C LEU A 218 10.03 2.05 -7.58
N LEU A 219 11.14 2.37 -6.90
CA LEU A 219 12.34 2.92 -7.52
C LEU A 219 13.25 1.82 -8.09
N ILE A 220 13.02 0.57 -7.70
CA ILE A 220 13.85 -0.59 -8.08
C ILE A 220 13.17 -1.42 -9.17
N MET A 221 11.84 -1.32 -9.29
CA MET A 221 11.03 -1.94 -10.35
C MET A 221 11.07 -1.13 -11.65
#